data_AF-A0A7S0RYN7-F1
#
_entry.id   AF-A0A7S0RYN7-F1
#
_cell.length_a   1.000
_cell.length_b   1.000
_cell.length_c   1.000
_cell.angle_alpha   90.00
_cell.angle_beta   90.00
_cell.angle_gamma   90.00
#
_symmetry.space_group_name_H-M   'P 1'
#
loop_
_entity.id
_entity.type
_entity.pdbx_description
1 polymer ?
#
loop_
_entity_poly.entity_id
_entity_poly.type
_entity_poly.pdbx_seq_one_letter_code
_entity_poly.pdbx_strand_id
1 'polypeptide(L)'
;GNGVLREAFGQYINAHEAVVRFNMASFKQYEKHVGLKTNYWVAGHSPSRTLCCKGENSGKLTARASRGSKLLLWFPKAQSDLLANCQQKYPDNPSYGMSQQLIAQMVRVAKALRTDLQRLGQGPFGNWYQLT
;
A
#
# COMPACT_ATOMS: atom_id res chain seq x y z
N GLY A 1 0.18 8.50 9.01
CA GLY A 1 0.81 8.94 10.27
C GLY A 1 -0.24 9.50 11.20
N ASN A 2 -0.02 9.44 12.51
CA ASN A 2 -1.03 9.79 13.52
C ASN A 2 -1.50 11.25 13.45
N GLY A 3 -0.76 12.15 12.81
CA GLY A 3 -1.14 13.55 12.62
C GLY A 3 -2.49 13.73 11.89
N VAL A 4 -2.88 12.79 11.03
CA VAL A 4 -4.17 12.85 10.30
C VAL A 4 -5.38 12.65 11.22
N LEU A 5 -5.18 12.07 12.41
CA LEU A 5 -6.25 11.82 13.38
C LEU A 5 -6.59 13.04 14.24
N ARG A 6 -5.86 14.15 14.08
CA ARG A 6 -6.09 15.38 14.85
C ARG A 6 -7.30 16.17 14.37
N GLU A 7 -7.70 15.97 13.12
CA GLU A 7 -8.72 16.76 12.45
C GLU A 7 -9.75 15.86 11.76
N ALA A 8 -10.95 16.39 11.53
CA ALA A 8 -12.07 15.65 10.93
C ALA A 8 -12.02 15.66 9.39
N PHE A 9 -10.91 15.18 8.80
CA PHE A 9 -10.71 15.25 7.34
C PHE A 9 -11.60 14.30 6.51
N GLY A 10 -12.32 13.38 7.15
CA GLY A 10 -12.95 12.25 6.47
C GLY A 10 -13.95 12.64 5.38
N GLN A 11 -14.73 13.70 5.59
CA GLN A 11 -15.66 14.20 4.57
C GLN A 11 -14.94 14.76 3.35
N TYR A 12 -13.86 15.51 3.56
CA TYR A 12 -13.07 16.12 2.50
C TYR A 12 -12.35 15.04 1.69
N ILE A 13 -11.79 14.02 2.37
CA ILE A 13 -11.19 12.86 1.71
C ILE A 13 -12.22 12.13 0.83
N ASN A 14 -13.45 11.92 1.33
CA ASN A 14 -14.49 11.23 0.58
C ASN A 14 -14.98 12.02 -0.65
N ALA A 15 -14.85 13.35 -0.65
CA ALA A 15 -15.28 14.20 -1.76
C ALA A 15 -14.37 14.12 -3.00
N HIS A 16 -13.16 13.55 -2.87
CA HIS A 16 -12.25 13.37 -4.00
C HIS A 16 -12.76 12.28 -4.94
N GLU A 17 -12.47 12.39 -6.24
CA GLU A 17 -12.83 11.38 -7.23
C GLU A 17 -12.21 10.01 -6.92
N ALA A 18 -10.95 10.01 -6.46
CA ALA A 18 -10.20 8.82 -6.09
C ALA A 18 -9.50 8.98 -4.74
N VAL A 19 -9.54 7.92 -3.94
CA VAL A 19 -8.78 7.79 -2.68
C VAL A 19 -7.84 6.60 -2.77
N VAL A 20 -6.55 6.86 -2.55
CA VAL A 20 -5.49 5.85 -2.50
C VAL A 20 -5.16 5.57 -1.04
N ARG A 21 -5.17 4.30 -0.65
CA ARG A 21 -4.73 3.83 0.66
C ARG A 21 -3.53 2.93 0.53
N PHE A 22 -2.67 2.94 1.55
CA PHE A 22 -1.48 2.13 1.58
C PHE A 22 -1.67 0.91 2.50
N ASN A 23 -1.17 -0.23 2.04
CA ASN A 23 -1.15 -1.50 2.73
C ASN A 23 -2.55 -1.96 3.13
N MET A 24 -2.76 -2.29 4.41
CA MET A 24 -4.05 -2.73 4.97
C MET A 24 -4.49 -1.80 6.10
N ALA A 25 -4.27 -0.49 5.93
CA ALA A 25 -4.63 0.49 6.95
C ALA A 25 -6.13 0.41 7.26
N SER A 26 -6.47 -0.02 8.48
CA SER A 26 -7.84 0.01 8.95
C SER A 26 -8.30 1.45 9.12
N PHE A 27 -9.50 1.75 8.65
CA PHE A 27 -10.18 3.01 8.89
C PHE A 27 -11.38 2.84 9.84
N LYS A 28 -11.62 1.62 10.34
CA LYS A 28 -12.65 1.36 11.34
C LYS A 28 -12.32 2.18 12.59
N GLN A 29 -13.30 2.91 13.12
CA GLN A 29 -13.15 3.86 14.24
C GLN A 29 -12.42 5.18 13.90
N TYR A 30 -11.95 5.34 12.66
CA TYR A 30 -11.25 6.54 12.20
C TYR A 30 -11.97 7.23 11.05
N GLU A 31 -13.21 6.83 10.74
CA GLU A 31 -13.98 7.27 9.57
C GLU A 31 -14.10 8.80 9.50
N LYS A 32 -14.30 9.45 10.66
CA LYS A 32 -14.36 10.90 10.80
C LYS A 32 -13.08 11.59 10.32
N HIS A 33 -11.94 10.92 10.46
CA HIS A 33 -10.61 11.47 10.18
C HIS A 33 -10.09 11.06 8.80
N VAL A 34 -10.25 9.80 8.41
CA VAL A 34 -9.62 9.25 7.20
C VAL A 34 -10.62 8.89 6.10
N GLY A 35 -11.91 9.16 6.31
CA GLY A 35 -12.97 8.84 5.38
C GLY A 35 -13.19 7.34 5.25
N LEU A 36 -14.12 6.99 4.37
CA LEU A 36 -14.55 5.62 4.08
C LEU A 36 -14.24 5.21 2.64
N LYS A 37 -14.13 6.18 1.74
CA LYS A 37 -13.88 5.95 0.32
C LYS A 37 -12.50 5.31 0.14
N THR A 38 -12.44 4.30 -0.72
CA THR A 38 -11.19 3.68 -1.17
C THR A 38 -11.35 3.21 -2.60
N ASN A 39 -10.52 3.72 -3.49
CA ASN A 39 -10.50 3.34 -4.90
C ASN A 39 -9.29 2.46 -5.21
N TYR A 40 -8.17 2.72 -4.54
CA TYR A 40 -6.91 2.01 -4.77
C TYR A 40 -6.28 1.61 -3.44
N TRP A 41 -5.79 0.37 -3.37
CA TRP A 41 -4.92 -0.11 -2.31
C TRP A 41 -3.53 -0.39 -2.87
N VAL A 42 -2.51 0.26 -2.33
CA VAL A 42 -1.12 0.06 -2.72
C VAL A 42 -0.41 -0.75 -1.65
N ALA A 43 -0.04 -1.99 -1.96
CA ALA A 43 0.59 -2.91 -1.02
C ALA A 43 2.08 -3.07 -1.32
N GLY A 44 2.92 -2.90 -0.28
CA GLY A 44 4.34 -3.25 -0.31
C GLY A 44 4.59 -4.73 0.03
N HIS A 45 5.86 -5.14 0.19
CA HIS A 45 6.26 -6.54 0.40
C HIS A 45 5.38 -7.36 1.37
N SER A 46 5.45 -7.06 2.67
CA SER A 46 4.73 -7.83 3.69
C SER A 46 3.21 -7.75 3.50
N PRO A 47 2.61 -6.56 3.28
CA PRO A 47 1.18 -6.45 3.00
C PRO A 47 0.71 -7.21 1.76
N SER A 48 1.49 -7.25 0.67
CA SER A 48 1.15 -8.03 -0.52
C SER A 48 1.10 -9.52 -0.22
N ARG A 49 2.06 -10.05 0.56
CA ARG A 49 2.04 -11.45 1.00
C ARG A 49 0.83 -11.75 1.88
N THR A 50 0.56 -10.89 2.86
CA THR A 50 -0.58 -11.03 3.76
C THR A 50 -1.93 -10.94 3.02
N LEU A 51 -2.04 -10.04 2.04
CA LEU A 51 -3.24 -9.86 1.24
C LEU A 51 -3.47 -11.00 0.26
N CYS A 52 -2.45 -11.39 -0.51
CA CYS A 52 -2.62 -12.30 -1.64
C CYS A 52 -2.49 -13.78 -1.25
N CYS A 53 -1.63 -14.15 -0.30
CA CYS A 53 -1.38 -15.55 0.02
C CYS A 53 -2.41 -16.13 1.00
N LYS A 54 -2.67 -17.45 0.91
CA LYS A 54 -3.54 -18.21 1.82
C LYS A 54 -2.75 -18.64 3.08
N GLY A 55 -3.40 -18.65 4.24
CA GLY A 55 -2.82 -19.07 5.52
C GLY A 55 -3.52 -18.44 6.73
N GLU A 56 -3.17 -18.88 7.95
CA GLU A 56 -3.72 -18.37 9.22
C GLU A 56 -3.52 -16.85 9.39
N ASN A 57 -2.43 -16.31 8.84
CA ASN A 57 -2.11 -14.88 8.86
C ASN A 57 -2.62 -14.13 7.62
N SER A 58 -3.56 -14.70 6.85
CA SER A 58 -4.06 -14.03 5.66
C SER A 58 -4.97 -12.85 6.03
N GLY A 59 -4.54 -11.65 5.63
CA GLY A 59 -5.30 -10.43 5.85
C GLY A 59 -6.52 -10.38 4.96
N LYS A 60 -7.51 -9.58 5.36
CA LYS A 60 -8.69 -9.26 4.56
C LYS A 60 -8.70 -7.77 4.28
N LEU A 61 -9.11 -7.39 3.07
CA LEU A 61 -9.55 -6.03 2.81
C LEU A 61 -10.75 -5.74 3.71
N THR A 62 -10.84 -4.53 4.25
CA THR A 62 -12.00 -4.13 5.06
C THR A 62 -13.27 -4.20 4.20
N ALA A 63 -14.30 -4.87 4.71
CA ALA A 63 -15.49 -5.30 3.95
C ALA A 63 -16.28 -4.16 3.23
N ARG A 64 -16.06 -2.90 3.62
CA ARG A 64 -16.68 -1.71 3.01
C ARG A 64 -15.85 -1.06 1.91
N ALA A 65 -14.56 -1.33 1.86
CA ALA A 65 -13.65 -0.89 0.79
C ALA A 65 -13.41 -2.00 -0.25
N SER A 66 -13.95 -3.20 -0.03
CA SER A 66 -13.49 -4.41 -0.73
C SER A 66 -14.20 -4.72 -2.03
N ARG A 67 -15.35 -4.14 -2.40
CA ARG A 67 -15.95 -4.40 -3.72
C ARG A 67 -15.52 -3.35 -4.74
N GLY A 68 -14.82 -3.79 -5.79
CA GLY A 68 -14.44 -2.93 -6.92
C GLY A 68 -13.21 -2.04 -6.70
N SER A 69 -12.63 -1.98 -5.49
CA SER A 69 -11.35 -1.28 -5.30
C SER A 69 -10.24 -1.99 -6.05
N LYS A 70 -9.30 -1.22 -6.61
CA LYS A 70 -8.15 -1.76 -7.35
C LYS A 70 -6.99 -2.04 -6.39
N LEU A 71 -6.33 -3.18 -6.57
CA LEU A 71 -5.13 -3.56 -5.83
C LEU A 71 -3.88 -3.29 -6.67
N LEU A 72 -2.90 -2.59 -6.12
CA LEU A 72 -1.62 -2.32 -6.76
C LEU A 72 -0.49 -2.88 -5.89
N LEU A 73 0.28 -3.82 -6.46
CA LEU A 73 1.42 -4.45 -5.78
C LEU A 73 2.71 -3.71 -6.15
N TRP A 74 3.26 -2.95 -5.19
CA TRP A 74 4.56 -2.29 -5.29
C TRP A 74 5.63 -3.15 -4.58
N PHE A 75 5.74 -4.40 -5.02
CA PHE A 75 6.81 -5.27 -4.58
C PHE A 75 7.35 -6.03 -5.78
N PRO A 76 8.64 -5.87 -6.12
CA PRO A 76 9.17 -6.39 -7.37
C PRO A 76 9.29 -7.92 -7.37
N LYS A 77 9.68 -8.52 -6.24
CA LYS A 77 9.97 -9.94 -6.14
C LYS A 77 8.69 -10.78 -6.09
N ALA A 78 8.64 -11.87 -6.87
CA ALA A 78 7.50 -12.80 -6.96
C ALA A 78 6.16 -12.09 -7.28
N GLN A 79 6.21 -10.97 -8.01
CA GLN A 79 5.03 -10.15 -8.31
C GLN A 79 3.99 -10.90 -9.15
N SER A 80 4.42 -11.77 -10.07
CA SER A 80 3.54 -12.64 -10.88
C SER A 80 2.70 -13.56 -10.01
N ASP A 81 3.34 -14.25 -9.08
CA ASP A 81 2.70 -15.26 -8.23
C ASP A 81 1.78 -14.57 -7.22
N LEU A 82 2.21 -13.44 -6.66
CA LEU A 82 1.38 -12.61 -5.79
C LEU A 82 0.16 -12.08 -6.53
N LEU A 83 0.32 -11.65 -7.78
CA LEU A 83 -0.78 -11.14 -8.59
C LEU A 83 -1.82 -12.23 -8.87
N ALA A 84 -1.39 -13.42 -9.30
CA ALA A 84 -2.26 -14.56 -9.54
C ALA A 84 -3.03 -14.95 -8.27
N ASN A 85 -2.34 -15.03 -7.12
CA ASN A 85 -2.96 -15.32 -5.84
C ASN A 85 -3.98 -14.25 -5.42
N CYS A 86 -3.67 -12.98 -5.63
CA CYS A 86 -4.59 -11.87 -5.32
C CYS A 86 -5.84 -11.91 -6.21
N GLN A 87 -5.68 -12.16 -7.51
CA GLN A 87 -6.82 -12.28 -8.44
C GLN A 87 -7.71 -13.47 -8.10
N GLN A 88 -7.13 -14.61 -7.67
CA GLN A 88 -7.90 -15.75 -7.21
C GLN A 88 -8.68 -15.44 -5.92
N LYS A 89 -8.05 -14.75 -4.97
CA LYS A 89 -8.64 -14.45 -3.66
C LYS A 89 -9.67 -13.32 -3.72
N TYR A 90 -9.49 -12.36 -4.62
CA TYR A 90 -10.33 -11.18 -4.77
C TYR A 90 -10.77 -10.99 -6.23
N PRO A 91 -11.64 -11.87 -6.76
CA PRO A 91 -12.06 -11.83 -8.17
C PRO A 91 -12.75 -10.52 -8.56
N ASP A 92 -13.43 -9.87 -7.61
CA ASP A 92 -14.12 -8.58 -7.81
C ASP A 92 -13.20 -7.35 -7.68
N ASN A 93 -11.90 -7.57 -7.44
CA ASN A 93 -10.90 -6.52 -7.25
C ASN A 93 -9.82 -6.61 -8.32
N PRO A 94 -9.87 -5.74 -9.34
CA PRO A 94 -8.81 -5.67 -10.33
C PRO A 94 -7.46 -5.46 -9.65
N SER A 95 -6.52 -6.35 -9.92
CA SER A 95 -5.20 -6.36 -9.31
C SER A 95 -4.13 -6.09 -10.36
N TYR A 96 -3.12 -5.32 -10.01
CA TYR A 96 -2.04 -4.88 -10.90
C TYR A 96 -0.68 -4.98 -10.22
N GLY A 97 0.33 -5.39 -10.97
CA GLY A 97 1.73 -5.19 -10.60
C GLY A 97 2.21 -3.82 -11.06
N MET A 98 2.89 -3.07 -10.20
CA MET A 98 3.60 -1.87 -10.64
C MET A 98 4.79 -2.28 -11.54
N SER A 99 5.04 -1.51 -12.60
CA SER A 99 6.14 -1.75 -13.55
C SER A 99 7.47 -1.94 -12.82
N GLN A 100 8.18 -3.02 -13.14
CA GLN A 100 9.50 -3.33 -12.60
C GLN A 100 10.53 -2.24 -12.92
N GLN A 101 10.44 -1.64 -14.12
CA GLN A 101 11.30 -0.52 -14.51
C GLN A 101 11.06 0.70 -13.64
N LEU A 102 9.79 1.01 -13.36
CA LEU A 102 9.41 2.12 -12.49
C LEU A 102 9.84 1.88 -11.04
N ILE A 103 9.60 0.67 -10.52
CA ILE A 103 10.07 0.28 -9.18
C ILE A 103 11.59 0.46 -9.11
N ALA A 104 12.34 -0.06 -10.08
CA ALA A 104 13.80 0.05 -10.09
C ALA A 104 14.27 1.52 -10.12
N GLN A 105 13.60 2.39 -10.87
CA GLN A 105 13.89 3.82 -10.89
C GLN A 105 13.64 4.47 -9.53
N MET A 106 12.48 4.23 -8.90
CA MET A 106 12.16 4.77 -7.59
C MET A 106 13.13 4.27 -6.51
N VAL A 107 13.52 2.98 -6.57
CA VAL A 107 14.51 2.39 -5.66
C VAL A 107 15.87 3.07 -5.81
N ARG A 108 16.33 3.32 -7.04
CA ARG A 108 17.59 4.04 -7.28
C ARG A 108 17.58 5.43 -6.68
N VAL A 109 16.52 6.21 -6.93
CA VAL A 109 16.38 7.57 -6.38
C VAL A 109 16.32 7.55 -4.86
N ALA A 110 15.56 6.63 -4.26
CA ALA A 110 15.47 6.48 -2.81
C ALA A 110 16.80 6.09 -2.16
N LYS A 111 17.61 5.23 -2.82
CA LYS A 111 18.97 4.90 -2.37
C LYS A 111 19.88 6.12 -2.39
N ALA A 112 19.90 6.87 -3.49
CA ALA A 112 20.71 8.08 -3.61
C ALA A 112 20.34 9.10 -2.52
N LEU A 113 19.04 9.37 -2.33
CA LEU A 113 18.55 10.27 -1.29
C LEU A 113 18.98 9.82 0.11
N ARG A 114 18.92 8.51 0.42
CA ARG A 114 19.39 7.99 1.70
C ARG A 114 20.89 8.21 1.91
N THR A 115 21.70 7.97 0.89
CA THR A 115 23.15 8.22 0.97
C THR A 115 23.43 9.70 1.24
N ASP A 116 22.75 10.60 0.56
CA ASP A 116 22.92 12.05 0.77
C ASP A 116 22.46 12.48 2.18
N LEU A 117 21.32 11.96 2.64
CA LEU A 117 20.82 12.23 3.98
C LEU A 117 21.79 11.70 5.06
N GLN A 118 22.35 10.50 4.88
CA GLN A 118 23.38 9.96 5.78
C GLN A 118 24.62 10.86 5.84
N ARG A 119 25.08 11.38 4.69
CA ARG A 119 26.17 12.35 4.63
C ARG A 119 25.86 13.64 5.40
N LEU A 120 24.59 14.05 5.43
CA LEU A 120 24.11 15.21 6.19
C LEU A 120 23.79 14.87 7.66
N GLY A 121 24.16 13.68 8.15
CA GLY A 121 23.94 13.27 9.54
C GLY A 121 22.52 12.78 9.84
N GLN A 122 21.68 12.56 8.83
CA GLN A 122 20.33 12.00 9.00
C GLN A 122 20.38 10.47 8.89
N GLY A 123 19.88 9.77 9.92
CA GLY A 123 19.86 8.30 9.98
C GLY A 123 20.13 7.78 11.40
N PRO A 124 20.42 6.48 11.56
CA PRO A 124 20.45 5.43 10.53
C PRO A 124 19.05 5.11 9.99
N PHE A 125 18.97 4.68 8.72
CA PHE A 125 17.73 4.22 8.11
C PHE A 125 17.55 2.72 8.31
N GLY A 126 16.30 2.29 8.57
CA GLY A 126 15.98 0.87 8.65
C GLY A 126 16.07 0.14 7.30
N ASN A 127 16.15 -1.19 7.37
CA ASN A 127 16.10 -2.07 6.21
C ASN A 127 14.72 -2.01 5.56
N TRP A 128 14.67 -1.55 4.31
CA TRP A 128 13.45 -1.56 3.51
C TRP A 128 13.59 -2.61 2.43
N TYR A 129 12.86 -3.71 2.56
CA TYR A 129 12.89 -4.85 1.62
C TYR A 129 12.52 -4.46 0.18
N GLN A 130 11.84 -3.33 0.00
CA GLN A 130 11.54 -2.80 -1.33
C GLN A 130 12.75 -2.14 -1.99
N LEU A 131 13.79 -1.80 -1.23
CA LEU A 131 15.04 -1.22 -1.72
C LEU A 131 16.15 -2.26 -1.89
N THR A 132 15.92 -3.53 -1.53
CA THR A 132 16.89 -4.64 -1.64
C THR A 132 16.48 -5.59 -2.73
#